data_AF-A0A2V6ZKA0-F1
#
_entry.id   AF-A0A2V6ZKA0-F1
#
_cell.length_a   1.000
_cell.length_b   1.000
_cell.length_c   1.000
_cell.angle_alpha   90.00
_cell.angle_beta   90.00
_cell.angle_gamma   90.00
#
_symmetry.space_group_name_H-M   'P 1'
#
loop_
_entity.id
_entity.type
_entity.pdbx_description
1 polymer ?
#
loop_
_entity_poly.entity_id
_entity_poly.type
_entity_poly.pdbx_seq_one_letter_code
_entity_poly.pdbx_strand_id
1 'polypeptide(L)' 'MSPARYGDVLTIRSKVAWVREKTFRMEHEISVGSRLCSTGFEVRAWVGRPKSPGETLHARPIPEEVAGRLRGR' A
#
# COMPACT_ATOMS: atom_id res chain seq x y z
N MET A 1 -3.79 16.83 -13.79
CA MET A 1 -2.62 15.95 -13.53
C MET A 1 -1.61 16.15 -14.65
N SER A 2 -0.32 16.27 -14.32
CA SER A 2 0.72 16.57 -15.31
C SER A 2 1.68 15.38 -15.45
N PRO A 3 2.11 15.00 -16.65
CA PRO A 3 2.86 13.76 -16.79
C PRO A 3 4.31 13.92 -16.29
N ALA A 4 4.88 12.85 -15.75
CA ALA A 4 6.31 12.77 -15.43
C ALA A 4 7.14 12.49 -16.70
N ARG A 5 8.43 12.78 -16.63
CA ARG A 5 9.42 12.56 -17.70
C ARG A 5 10.65 11.84 -17.17
N TYR A 6 11.42 11.23 -18.08
CA TYR A 6 12.72 10.69 -17.73
C TYR A 6 13.64 11.81 -17.19
N GLY A 7 14.33 11.54 -16.08
CA GLY A 7 15.13 12.53 -15.36
C GLY A 7 14.37 13.30 -14.29
N ASP A 8 13.04 13.21 -14.22
CA ASP A 8 12.28 13.77 -13.09
C ASP A 8 12.57 12.97 -11.80
N VAL A 9 12.75 13.70 -10.69
CA VAL A 9 12.74 13.11 -9.35
C VAL A 9 11.32 13.11 -8.82
N LEU A 10 10.78 11.91 -8.58
CA LEU A 10 9.43 11.73 -8.07
C LEU A 10 9.41 11.70 -6.54
N THR A 11 8.49 12.45 -5.95
CA THR A 11 8.09 12.29 -4.55
C THR A 11 6.82 11.45 -4.50
N ILE A 12 6.84 10.33 -3.79
CA ILE A 12 5.67 9.48 -3.56
C ILE A 12 5.28 9.59 -2.09
N ARG A 13 4.22 10.34 -1.82
CA ARG A 13 3.63 10.42 -0.47
C ARG A 13 2.61 9.31 -0.34
N SER A 14 2.80 8.47 0.67
CA SER A 14 1.91 7.32 0.93
C SER A 14 1.35 7.41 2.35
N LYS A 15 0.06 7.11 2.52
CA LYS A 15 -0.59 7.05 3.84
C LYS A 15 -1.47 5.80 3.95
N VAL A 16 -1.57 5.24 5.14
CA VAL A 16 -2.55 4.20 5.45
C VAL A 16 -3.91 4.89 5.62
N ALA A 17 -4.87 4.59 4.74
CA ALA A 17 -6.20 5.18 4.80
C ALA A 17 -7.12 4.42 5.77
N TRP A 18 -7.00 3.09 5.82
CA TRP A 18 -7.70 2.26 6.79
C TRP A 18 -7.01 0.89 6.96
N VAL A 19 -7.27 0.25 8.11
CA VAL A 19 -6.81 -1.11 8.43
C VAL A 19 -8.01 -1.95 8.88
N ARG A 20 -8.34 -2.99 8.12
CA ARG A 20 -9.34 -4.03 8.44
C ARG A 20 -8.64 -5.27 9.01
N GLU A 21 -9.41 -6.32 9.27
CA GLU A 21 -8.89 -7.57 9.86
C GLU A 21 -7.77 -8.21 9.03
N LYS A 22 -7.96 -8.33 7.71
CA LYS A 22 -7.03 -9.06 6.81
C LYS A 22 -6.43 -8.17 5.72
N THR A 23 -6.94 -6.95 5.57
CA THR A 23 -6.55 -6.03 4.50
C THR A 23 -6.35 -4.62 5.03
N PHE A 24 -5.60 -3.81 4.29
CA PHE A 24 -5.44 -2.39 4.53
C PHE A 24 -5.39 -1.64 3.21
N ARG A 25 -5.76 -0.36 3.23
CA ARG A 25 -5.68 0.53 2.06
C ARG A 25 -4.57 1.53 2.24
N MET A 26 -3.75 1.66 1.21
CA MET A 26 -2.79 2.73 1.05
C MET A 26 -3.32 3.75 0.03
N GLU A 27 -3.09 5.03 0.29
CA GLU A 27 -3.32 6.10 -0.69
C GLU A 27 -2.01 6.79 -1.02
N HIS A 28 -1.83 7.12 -2.30
CA HIS A 28 -0.60 7.64 -2.87
C HIS A 28 -0.85 8.94 -3.63
N GLU A 29 0.03 9.90 -3.40
CA GLU A 29 0.18 11.09 -4.22
C GLU A 29 1.60 11.10 -4.79
N ILE A 30 1.72 11.22 -6.11
CA ILE A 30 2.98 11.20 -6.83
C ILE A 30 3.19 12.58 -7.47
N SER A 31 4.28 13.25 -7.14
CA SER A 31 4.60 14.60 -7.62
C SER A 31 6.03 14.75 -8.14
N VAL A 32 6.25 15.76 -8.98
CA VAL A 32 7.58 16.30 -9.32
C VAL A 32 7.66 17.70 -8.76
N GLY A 33 8.46 17.89 -7.71
CA GLY A 33 8.40 19.12 -6.90
C GLY A 33 6.97 19.37 -6.40
N SER A 34 6.44 20.56 -6.66
CA SER A 34 5.06 20.95 -6.31
C SER A 34 3.99 20.46 -7.28
N ARG A 35 4.36 19.86 -8.42
CA ARG A 35 3.44 19.47 -9.48
C ARG A 35 2.91 18.06 -9.26
N LEU A 36 1.60 17.93 -9.03
CA LEU A 36 0.94 16.64 -8.90
C LEU A 36 0.85 15.90 -10.25
N CYS A 37 1.44 14.72 -10.29
CA CYS A 37 1.51 13.88 -11.49
C CYS A 37 0.45 12.79 -11.50
N SER A 38 0.24 12.12 -10.37
CA SER A 38 -0.75 11.04 -10.26
C SER A 38 -1.22 10.88 -8.82
N THR A 39 -2.41 10.31 -8.68
CA THR A 39 -2.95 9.83 -7.40
C THR A 39 -3.42 8.39 -7.59
N GLY A 40 -3.32 7.59 -6.55
CA GLY A 40 -3.78 6.21 -6.61
C GLY A 40 -3.98 5.61 -5.24
N PHE A 41 -4.50 4.40 -5.24
CA PHE A 41 -4.60 3.60 -4.03
C PHE A 41 -4.34 2.14 -4.35
N GLU A 42 -3.98 1.40 -3.32
CA GLU A 42 -4.09 -0.05 -3.33
C GLU A 42 -4.83 -0.55 -2.11
N VAL A 43 -5.42 -1.72 -2.25
CA VAL A 43 -5.88 -2.53 -1.13
C VAL A 43 -5.00 -3.78 -1.08
N ARG A 44 -4.27 -3.95 0.02
CA ARG A 44 -3.35 -5.07 0.22
C ARG A 44 -3.94 -6.04 1.24
N ALA A 45 -3.71 -7.33 1.03
CA ALA A 45 -4.07 -8.39 1.96
C ALA A 45 -2.83 -8.94 2.67
N TRP A 46 -2.96 -9.31 3.94
CA TRP A 46 -1.98 -10.11 4.65
C TRP A 46 -2.22 -11.57 4.31
N VAL A 47 -1.24 -12.21 3.68
CA VAL A 47 -1.41 -13.54 3.08
C VAL A 47 -0.52 -14.53 3.80
N GLY A 48 -1.09 -15.68 4.16
CA GLY A 48 -0.30 -16.80 4.68
C GLY A 48 0.51 -17.44 3.56
N ARG A 49 1.77 -17.79 3.84
CA ARG A 49 2.59 -18.54 2.89
C ARG A 49 1.97 -19.93 2.66
N PRO A 50 1.74 -20.36 1.40
CA PRO A 50 1.34 -21.73 1.09
C PRO A 50 2.34 -22.74 1.66
N LYS A 51 1.85 -23.86 2.19
CA LYS A 51 2.67 -24.90 2.83
C LYS A 51 3.08 -26.01 1.87
N SER A 52 2.33 -26.18 0.79
CA SER A 52 2.56 -27.24 -0.20
C SER A 52 2.52 -26.69 -1.62
N PRO A 53 3.25 -27.31 -2.57
CA PRO A 53 3.14 -26.97 -3.99
C PRO A 53 1.69 -27.08 -4.48
N GLY A 54 1.21 -26.07 -5.22
CA GLY A 54 -0.14 -26.03 -5.78
C GLY A 54 -1.23 -25.47 -4.86
N GLU A 55 -0.93 -25.18 -3.59
CA GLU A 55 -1.89 -24.52 -2.69
C GLU A 55 -2.10 -23.04 -3.07
N THR A 56 -3.35 -22.56 -3.01
CA THR A 56 -3.71 -21.17 -3.35
C THR A 56 -3.35 -20.19 -2.24
N LEU A 57 -3.22 -18.90 -2.59
CA LEU A 57 -3.01 -17.84 -1.60
C LEU A 57 -4.28 -17.61 -0.78
N HIS A 58 -4.14 -17.57 0.54
CA HIS A 58 -5.24 -17.27 1.46
C HIS A 58 -4.90 -16.10 2.39
N ALA A 59 -5.81 -15.12 2.44
CA ALA A 59 -5.71 -14.01 3.37
C ALA A 59 -5.87 -14.50 4.83
N ARG A 60 -5.04 -13.96 5.72
CA ARG A 60 -5.02 -14.23 7.16
C ARG A 60 -5.21 -12.91 7.91
N PRO A 61 -5.67 -12.95 9.17
CA PRO A 61 -5.68 -11.76 10.03
C PRO A 61 -4.29 -11.13 10.08
N ILE A 62 -4.25 -9.80 10.00
CA ILE A 62 -3.04 -9.01 10.24
C ILE A 62 -2.71 -9.18 11.73
N PRO A 63 -1.46 -9.58 12.10
CA PRO A 63 -1.05 -9.63 13.50
C PRO A 63 -1.30 -8.29 14.20
N GLU A 64 -1.79 -8.33 15.43
CA GLU A 64 -2.25 -7.13 16.14
C GLU A 64 -1.17 -6.04 16.23
N GLU A 65 0.08 -6.42 16.53
CA GLU A 65 1.22 -5.49 16.58
C GLU A 65 1.43 -4.77 15.24
N VAL A 66 1.31 -5.50 14.13
CA VAL A 66 1.45 -4.94 12.77
C VAL A 66 0.27 -4.01 12.46
N ALA A 67 -0.95 -4.43 12.81
CA ALA A 67 -2.14 -3.60 12.63
C ALA A 67 -2.08 -2.33 13.49
N GLY A 68 -1.49 -2.38 14.69
CA GLY A 68 -1.21 -1.23 15.55
C GLY A 68 -0.29 -0.23 14.86
N ARG A 69 0.87 -0.69 14.37
CA ARG A 69 1.83 0.15 13.64
C ARG A 69 1.23 0.76 12.37
N LEU A 70 0.44 0.00 11.61
CA LEU A 70 -0.25 0.52 10.42
C LEU A 70 -1.29 1.59 10.74
N ARG A 71 -1.87 1.56 11.95
CA ARG A 71 -2.78 2.62 12.44
C ARG A 71 -2.04 3.80 13.05
N GLY A 72 -0.70 3.76 13.13
CA GLY A 72 0.12 4.78 13.77
C GLY A 72 0.06 4.75 15.29
N ARG A 73 -0.10 3.57 15.89
CA ARG A 73 -0.11 3.33 17.34
C ARG A 73 1.04 2.43 17.76
#